data_AF-A0AAV8XIS0-F1
#
_entry.id   AF-A0AAV8XIS0-F1
#
_cell.length_a   1.000
_cell.length_b   1.000
_cell.length_c   1.000
_cell.angle_alpha   90.00
_cell.angle_beta   90.00
_cell.angle_gamma   90.00
#
_symmetry.space_group_name_H-M   'P 1'
#
loop_
_entity.id
_entity.type
_entity.pdbx_description
1 polymer ?
#
loop_
_entity_poly.entity_id
_entity_poly.type
_entity_poly.pdbx_seq_one_letter_code
_entity_poly.pdbx_strand_id
1 'polypeptide(L)'
;MSFIEYEVLGHTEDALSETLNHFYFVSAHIISEKPQGRWKVTEEKFTSLCYAGHLPGYTMNYNHHGLVFSINTLSAKNLKSGKTPRHFLTRALLSAENFAQAQQILRDAGCGAGNGCSVNMTFLNQEGNRLFHNAEMGPADKCDESQLNIFTASPGENIFHCNNQLNQLNLKSNQRQQKTKEDDG
;
A
#
# COMPACT_ATOMS: atom_id res chain seq x y z
N MET A 1 30.01 -1.09 -24.54
CA MET A 1 30.13 -0.70 -23.12
C MET A 1 28.72 -0.72 -22.56
N SER A 2 28.33 -1.77 -21.84
CA SER A 2 27.01 -1.84 -21.21
C SER A 2 27.05 -0.97 -19.96
N PHE A 3 26.29 0.13 -19.95
CA PHE A 3 26.06 0.87 -18.72
C PHE A 3 25.25 -0.02 -17.78
N ILE A 4 25.69 -0.14 -16.53
CA ILE A 4 24.89 -0.77 -15.49
C ILE A 4 23.85 0.26 -15.09
N GLU A 5 22.59 -0.01 -15.41
CA GLU A 5 21.47 0.79 -14.91
C GLU A 5 21.13 0.33 -13.50
N TYR A 6 21.07 1.28 -12.57
CA TYR A 6 20.67 1.04 -11.19
C TYR A 6 19.26 1.57 -10.99
N GLU A 7 18.44 0.77 -10.29
CA GLU A 7 17.07 1.11 -9.96
C GLU A 7 16.97 1.26 -8.44
N VAL A 8 16.35 2.35 -7.98
CA VAL A 8 16.36 2.71 -6.54
C VAL A 8 14.95 3.04 -6.09
N LEU A 9 14.53 2.43 -4.97
CA LEU A 9 13.38 2.85 -4.18
C LEU A 9 13.89 3.55 -2.92
N GLY A 10 13.64 4.85 -2.79
CA GLY A 10 13.97 5.65 -1.62
C GLY A 10 12.73 6.06 -0.82
N HIS A 11 12.89 6.26 0.48
CA HIS A 11 11.86 6.82 1.36
C HIS A 11 12.53 7.60 2.49
N THR A 12 11.88 8.65 2.97
CA THR A 12 12.25 9.35 4.21
C THR A 12 11.11 9.21 5.18
N GLU A 13 11.43 8.90 6.44
CA GLU A 13 10.41 8.75 7.48
C GLU A 13 10.37 10.01 8.34
N ASP A 14 9.25 10.74 8.27
CA ASP A 14 9.01 11.94 9.06
C ASP A 14 8.13 11.59 10.27
N ALA A 15 8.61 11.89 11.47
CA ALA A 15 7.93 11.55 12.72
C ALA A 15 8.17 12.61 13.80
N LEU A 16 7.40 12.50 14.88
CA LEU A 16 7.59 13.31 16.08
C LEU A 16 8.97 13.02 16.72
N SER A 17 9.61 14.03 17.30
CA SER A 17 10.95 13.88 17.90
C SER A 17 10.97 12.87 19.05
N GLU A 18 9.86 12.67 19.75
CA GLU A 18 9.70 11.67 20.80
C GLU A 18 9.83 10.24 20.28
N THR A 19 9.62 10.01 18.97
CA THR A 19 9.83 8.70 18.35
C THR A 19 11.31 8.39 18.09
N LEU A 20 12.20 9.38 18.21
CA LEU A 20 13.63 9.17 18.09
C LEU A 20 14.09 8.11 19.10
N ASN A 21 14.90 7.16 18.65
CA ASN A 21 15.33 5.96 19.41
C ASN A 21 14.22 4.94 19.73
N HIS A 22 13.00 5.13 19.23
CA HIS A 22 11.90 4.17 19.34
C HIS A 22 11.61 3.46 18.00
N PHE A 23 12.65 3.32 17.17
CA PHE A 23 12.64 2.55 15.94
C PHE A 23 13.49 1.30 16.07
N TYR A 24 13.02 0.19 15.48
CA TYR A 24 13.79 -1.03 15.37
C TYR A 24 13.48 -1.74 14.05
N PHE A 25 14.43 -2.57 13.62
CA PHE A 25 14.14 -3.54 12.58
C PHE A 25 13.53 -4.79 13.21
N VAL A 26 12.39 -5.22 12.69
CA VAL A 26 11.86 -6.56 12.89
C VAL A 26 12.31 -7.39 11.71
N SER A 27 13.12 -8.41 11.95
CA SER A 27 13.33 -9.49 10.99
C SER A 27 12.65 -10.74 11.56
N ALA A 28 11.66 -11.26 10.84
CA ALA A 28 10.83 -12.36 11.31
C ALA A 28 10.69 -13.42 10.24
N HIS A 29 10.60 -14.67 10.69
CA HIS A 29 10.26 -15.83 9.88
C HIS A 29 9.19 -16.63 10.64
N ILE A 30 7.97 -16.61 10.11
CA ILE A 30 6.78 -17.23 10.69
C ILE A 30 6.35 -18.34 9.74
N ILE A 31 6.28 -19.57 10.24
CA ILE A 31 5.88 -20.74 9.47
C ILE A 31 4.67 -21.35 10.16
N SER A 32 3.63 -21.64 9.40
CA SER A 32 2.39 -22.27 9.86
C SER A 32 2.18 -23.60 9.14
N GLU A 33 1.82 -24.65 9.88
CA GLU A 33 1.53 -25.97 9.29
C GLU A 33 0.34 -25.96 8.32
N LYS A 34 -0.61 -25.06 8.54
CA LYS A 34 -1.82 -24.89 7.72
C LYS A 34 -1.98 -23.43 7.32
N PRO A 35 -2.57 -23.15 6.14
CA PRO A 35 -2.87 -21.78 5.72
C PRO A 35 -3.62 -20.96 6.78
N GLN A 36 -3.09 -19.80 7.15
CA GLN A 36 -3.65 -18.91 8.18
C GLN A 36 -4.20 -17.60 7.59
N GLY A 37 -5.13 -16.99 8.32
CA GLY A 37 -5.68 -15.67 8.01
C GLY A 37 -6.52 -15.63 6.73
N ARG A 38 -6.94 -14.41 6.36
CA ARG A 38 -7.78 -14.18 5.16
C ARG A 38 -7.06 -14.58 3.86
N TRP A 39 -5.74 -14.40 3.82
CA TRP A 39 -4.92 -14.59 2.63
C TRP A 39 -4.28 -15.98 2.54
N LYS A 40 -4.65 -16.90 3.44
CA LYS A 40 -4.23 -18.31 3.41
C LYS A 40 -2.70 -18.50 3.34
N VAL A 41 -1.98 -17.70 4.13
CA VAL A 41 -0.52 -17.68 4.15
C VAL A 41 0.01 -18.83 5.00
N THR A 42 1.08 -19.48 4.55
CA THR A 42 1.76 -20.56 5.29
C THR A 42 3.15 -20.15 5.76
N GLU A 43 3.81 -19.25 5.02
CA GLU A 43 5.15 -18.75 5.35
C GLU A 43 5.20 -17.23 5.18
N GLU A 44 5.69 -16.55 6.21
CA GLU A 44 6.02 -15.14 6.15
C GLU A 44 7.48 -14.96 6.57
N LYS A 45 8.30 -14.44 5.67
CA LYS A 45 9.67 -14.05 5.99
C LYS A 45 9.93 -12.65 5.47
N PHE A 46 10.22 -11.73 6.38
CA PHE A 46 10.33 -10.31 6.07
C PHE A 46 11.25 -9.57 7.03
N THR A 47 11.67 -8.38 6.59
CA THR A 47 12.28 -7.36 7.44
C THR A 47 11.52 -6.04 7.29
N SER A 48 11.24 -5.38 8.40
CA SER A 48 10.47 -4.14 8.46
C SER A 48 11.09 -3.18 9.46
N LEU A 49 11.24 -1.91 9.08
CA LEU A 49 11.47 -0.84 10.06
C LEU A 49 10.16 -0.58 10.81
N CYS A 50 10.21 -0.48 12.14
CA CYS A 50 9.03 -0.43 12.99
C CYS A 50 9.17 0.63 14.07
N TYR A 51 8.08 1.34 14.32
CA TYR A 51 7.90 2.10 15.56
C TYR A 51 7.58 1.15 16.71
N ALA A 52 8.06 1.50 17.91
CA ALA A 52 7.67 0.80 19.13
C ALA A 52 6.16 0.78 19.33
N GLY A 53 5.62 -0.42 19.58
CA GLY A 53 4.19 -0.65 19.77
C GLY A 53 3.38 -0.79 18.48
N HIS A 54 3.98 -0.62 17.30
CA HIS A 54 3.31 -0.81 16.02
C HIS A 54 3.55 -2.21 15.45
N LEU A 55 2.59 -2.69 14.64
CA LEU A 55 2.79 -3.87 13.80
C LEU A 55 3.82 -3.58 12.69
N PRO A 56 4.63 -4.57 12.29
CA PRO A 56 5.51 -4.42 11.14
C PRO A 56 4.71 -4.23 9.85
N GLY A 57 5.30 -3.54 8.87
CA GLY A 57 4.73 -3.30 7.55
C GLY A 57 4.43 -1.84 7.24
N TYR A 58 4.43 -0.93 8.23
CA TYR A 58 3.92 0.43 8.03
C TYR A 58 4.97 1.49 7.67
N THR A 59 6.25 1.14 7.55
CA THR A 59 7.31 2.08 7.13
C THR A 59 8.02 1.58 5.86
N MET A 60 9.30 1.20 5.93
CA MET A 60 10.10 0.57 4.88
C MET A 60 10.22 -0.93 5.12
N ASN A 61 10.04 -1.73 4.07
CA ASN A 61 9.88 -3.17 4.22
C ASN A 61 10.41 -3.94 3.01
N TYR A 62 10.82 -5.19 3.25
CA TYR A 62 10.96 -6.19 2.20
C TYR A 62 10.60 -7.59 2.68
N ASN A 63 10.22 -8.48 1.77
CA ASN A 63 9.93 -9.89 2.07
C ASN A 63 10.76 -10.86 1.21
N HIS A 64 10.70 -12.13 1.54
CA HIS A 64 11.43 -13.20 0.85
C HIS A 64 10.94 -13.50 -0.57
N HIS A 65 9.71 -13.11 -0.93
CA HIS A 65 9.22 -13.19 -2.30
C HIS A 65 9.81 -12.10 -3.19
N GLY A 66 10.57 -11.16 -2.63
CA GLY A 66 11.19 -10.06 -3.35
C GLY A 66 10.33 -8.81 -3.43
N LEU A 67 9.20 -8.73 -2.72
CA LEU A 67 8.49 -7.46 -2.58
C LEU A 67 9.33 -6.52 -1.72
N VAL A 68 9.56 -5.31 -2.23
CA VAL A 68 10.13 -4.16 -1.49
C VAL A 68 9.10 -3.05 -1.52
N PHE A 69 8.78 -2.46 -0.36
CA PHE A 69 7.82 -1.36 -0.32
C PHE A 69 8.03 -0.37 0.83
N SER A 70 7.60 0.87 0.58
CA SER A 70 7.48 1.93 1.58
C SER A 70 6.06 2.47 1.65
N ILE A 71 5.74 3.14 2.76
CA ILE A 71 4.41 3.68 3.02
C ILE A 71 4.50 5.20 3.25
N ASN A 72 3.68 5.97 2.53
CA ASN A 72 3.35 7.35 2.94
C ASN A 72 1.96 7.35 3.59
N THR A 73 1.86 7.93 4.78
CA THR A 73 0.55 8.11 5.44
C THR A 73 -0.30 9.09 4.65
N LEU A 74 -1.55 8.72 4.34
CA LEU A 74 -2.54 9.58 3.72
C LEU A 74 -3.66 9.91 4.70
N SER A 75 -4.06 11.19 4.71
CA SER A 75 -5.18 11.68 5.52
C SER A 75 -6.45 11.74 4.67
N ALA A 76 -7.26 10.68 4.75
CA ALA A 76 -8.57 10.67 4.10
C ALA A 76 -9.54 11.63 4.82
N LYS A 77 -10.34 12.38 4.05
CA LYS A 77 -11.33 13.32 4.60
C LYS A 77 -12.36 12.64 5.51
N ASN A 78 -12.79 11.43 5.12
CA ASN A 78 -13.78 10.65 5.86
C ASN A 78 -13.19 9.29 6.20
N LEU A 79 -13.01 9.03 7.49
CA LEU A 79 -12.64 7.71 8.01
C LEU A 79 -13.88 6.83 8.13
N LYS A 80 -13.68 5.51 8.06
CA LYS A 80 -14.78 4.53 8.12
C LYS A 80 -14.59 3.61 9.32
N SER A 81 -15.47 3.77 10.31
CA SER A 81 -15.52 2.88 11.47
C SER A 81 -16.01 1.48 11.06
N GLY A 82 -15.56 0.45 11.78
CA GLY A 82 -15.90 -0.95 11.47
C GLY A 82 -15.20 -1.54 10.24
N LYS A 83 -14.25 -0.80 9.65
CA LYS A 83 -13.44 -1.22 8.49
C LYS A 83 -12.00 -1.54 8.92
N THR A 84 -11.23 -2.23 8.09
CA THR A 84 -9.88 -2.71 8.44
C THR A 84 -8.90 -1.53 8.57
N PRO A 85 -8.20 -1.34 9.71
CA PRO A 85 -7.18 -0.29 9.81
C PRO A 85 -6.00 -0.58 8.87
N ARG A 86 -5.47 0.45 8.20
CA ARG A 86 -4.34 0.31 7.26
C ARG A 86 -3.14 -0.47 7.80
N HIS A 87 -2.83 -0.36 9.10
CA HIS A 87 -1.71 -1.08 9.71
C HIS A 87 -1.86 -2.60 9.62
N PHE A 88 -3.09 -3.13 9.67
CA PHE A 88 -3.34 -4.56 9.47
C PHE A 88 -3.17 -4.96 7.99
N LEU A 89 -3.59 -4.09 7.06
CA LEU A 89 -3.42 -4.32 5.63
C LEU A 89 -1.95 -4.28 5.22
N THR A 90 -1.19 -3.30 5.69
CA THR A 90 0.26 -3.21 5.44
C THR A 90 1.04 -4.31 6.14
N ARG A 91 0.57 -4.78 7.31
CA ARG A 91 1.11 -6.00 7.94
C ARG A 91 0.87 -7.21 7.06
N ALA A 92 -0.35 -7.41 6.55
CA ALA A 92 -0.65 -8.49 5.63
C ALA A 92 0.13 -8.38 4.31
N LEU A 93 0.41 -7.16 3.83
CA LEU A 93 1.17 -6.92 2.61
C LEU A 93 2.59 -7.52 2.66
N LEU A 94 3.17 -7.68 3.85
CA LEU A 94 4.47 -8.36 4.02
C LEU A 94 4.45 -9.82 3.54
N SER A 95 3.28 -10.46 3.42
CA SER A 95 3.15 -11.82 2.90
C SER A 95 2.91 -11.88 1.39
N ALA A 96 2.84 -10.74 0.69
CA ALA A 96 2.48 -10.74 -0.72
C ALA A 96 3.60 -11.32 -1.59
N GLU A 97 3.24 -12.30 -2.39
CA GLU A 97 4.11 -13.05 -3.30
C GLU A 97 4.34 -12.32 -4.62
N ASN A 98 3.33 -11.56 -5.06
CA ASN A 98 3.33 -10.88 -6.35
C ASN A 98 2.37 -9.68 -6.33
N PHE A 99 2.42 -8.90 -7.39
CA PHE A 99 1.62 -7.68 -7.52
C PHE A 99 0.10 -7.93 -7.49
N ALA A 100 -0.36 -9.07 -8.00
CA ALA A 100 -1.78 -9.40 -7.96
C ALA A 100 -2.26 -9.66 -6.52
N GLN A 101 -1.50 -10.42 -5.73
CA GLN A 101 -1.83 -10.66 -4.32
C GLN A 101 -1.72 -9.38 -3.48
N ALA A 102 -0.72 -8.53 -3.76
CA ALA A 102 -0.61 -7.21 -3.12
C ALA A 102 -1.88 -6.37 -3.36
N GLN A 103 -2.40 -6.35 -4.60
CA GLN A 103 -3.67 -5.67 -4.90
C GLN A 103 -4.87 -6.28 -4.15
N GLN A 104 -4.95 -7.62 -4.07
CA GLN A 104 -6.02 -8.29 -3.32
C GLN A 104 -6.00 -7.89 -1.83
N ILE A 105 -4.80 -7.88 -1.23
CA ILE A 105 -4.60 -7.47 0.16
C ILE A 105 -5.02 -6.02 0.37
N LEU A 106 -4.58 -5.11 -0.51
CA LEU A 106 -4.90 -3.69 -0.38
C LEU A 106 -6.38 -3.39 -0.62
N ARG A 107 -7.05 -4.11 -1.55
CA ARG A 107 -8.50 -4.02 -1.72
C ARG A 107 -9.27 -4.54 -0.52
N ASP A 108 -8.74 -5.56 0.16
CA ASP A 108 -9.36 -6.15 1.34
C ASP A 108 -10.85 -6.51 1.12
N ALA A 109 -11.12 -7.19 0.00
CA ALA A 109 -12.48 -7.49 -0.41
C ALA A 109 -13.30 -8.17 0.69
N GLY A 110 -14.55 -7.71 0.86
CA GLY A 110 -15.46 -8.11 1.92
C GLY A 110 -15.38 -7.24 3.19
N CYS A 111 -14.39 -6.36 3.31
CA CYS A 111 -14.35 -5.36 4.38
C CYS A 111 -13.88 -3.99 3.84
N GLY A 112 -12.63 -3.90 3.39
CA GLY A 112 -12.01 -2.67 2.93
C GLY A 112 -11.41 -1.83 4.06
N ALA A 113 -10.59 -0.84 3.69
CA ALA A 113 -9.84 -0.03 4.63
C ALA A 113 -10.71 1.02 5.37
N GLY A 114 -10.35 1.33 6.61
CA GLY A 114 -10.97 2.41 7.40
C GLY A 114 -10.31 3.79 7.24
N ASN A 115 -9.05 3.81 6.83
CA ASN A 115 -8.22 4.98 6.58
C ASN A 115 -7.31 4.73 5.37
N GLY A 116 -6.50 5.73 4.98
CA GLY A 116 -5.69 5.64 3.77
C GLY A 116 -4.18 5.60 4.00
N CYS A 117 -3.47 5.12 2.99
CA CYS A 117 -2.03 5.26 2.81
C CYS A 117 -1.65 5.09 1.33
N SER A 118 -0.45 5.53 0.98
CA SER A 118 0.18 5.32 -0.31
C SER A 118 1.26 4.27 -0.16
N VAL A 119 1.34 3.31 -1.08
CA VAL A 119 2.31 2.22 -1.07
C VAL A 119 3.19 2.34 -2.30
N ASN A 120 4.48 2.68 -2.11
CA ASN A 120 5.47 2.61 -3.17
C ASN A 120 6.08 1.21 -3.14
N MET A 121 6.08 0.48 -4.25
CA MET A 121 6.52 -0.91 -4.27
C MET A 121 7.16 -1.36 -5.57
N THR A 122 8.02 -2.36 -5.49
CA THR A 122 8.56 -3.11 -6.62
C THR A 122 8.79 -4.56 -6.23
N PHE A 123 8.86 -5.46 -7.21
CA PHE A 123 9.17 -6.88 -7.01
C PHE A 123 10.52 -7.21 -7.61
N LEU A 124 11.45 -7.69 -6.77
CA LEU A 124 12.79 -8.16 -7.17
C LEU A 124 12.74 -9.42 -8.01
N ASN A 125 11.79 -10.31 -7.70
CA ASN A 125 11.63 -11.61 -8.35
C ASN A 125 10.39 -11.57 -9.26
N GLN A 126 10.49 -10.90 -10.40
CA GLN A 126 9.43 -10.87 -11.41
C GLN A 126 9.97 -11.19 -12.80
N GLU A 127 9.09 -11.67 -13.68
CA GLU A 127 9.42 -11.84 -15.09
C GLU A 127 9.46 -10.49 -15.81
N GLY A 128 10.40 -10.35 -16.74
CA GLY A 128 10.55 -9.14 -17.56
C GLY A 128 11.23 -7.97 -16.84
N ASN A 129 11.01 -6.77 -17.36
CA ASN A 129 11.60 -5.56 -16.79
C ASN A 129 11.02 -5.26 -15.40
N ARG A 130 11.84 -4.72 -14.49
CA ARG A 130 11.37 -4.23 -13.20
C ARG A 130 10.40 -3.06 -13.42
N LEU A 131 9.32 -3.08 -12.65
CA LEU A 131 8.34 -1.99 -12.59
C LEU A 131 8.30 -1.44 -11.18
N PHE A 132 7.97 -0.15 -11.09
CA PHE A 132 7.67 0.51 -9.84
C PHE A 132 6.20 0.88 -9.81
N HIS A 133 5.54 0.61 -8.70
CA HIS A 133 4.13 0.89 -8.52
C HIS A 133 3.95 1.84 -7.35
N ASN A 134 3.02 2.78 -7.50
CA ASN A 134 2.46 3.54 -6.39
C ASN A 134 0.98 3.20 -6.29
N ALA A 135 0.55 2.62 -5.18
CA ALA A 135 -0.85 2.32 -4.90
C ALA A 135 -1.37 3.24 -3.79
N GLU A 136 -2.23 4.19 -4.15
CA GLU A 136 -3.00 4.97 -3.18
C GLU A 136 -4.22 4.15 -2.74
N MET A 137 -4.23 3.73 -1.48
CA MET A 137 -5.34 3.06 -0.84
C MET A 137 -6.16 4.05 -0.02
N GLY A 138 -7.45 4.15 -0.33
CA GLY A 138 -8.41 4.94 0.41
C GLY A 138 -9.44 4.09 1.16
N PRO A 139 -10.19 4.70 2.09
CA PRO A 139 -11.22 4.00 2.84
C PRO A 139 -12.33 3.43 1.95
N ALA A 140 -12.98 2.37 2.42
CA ALA A 140 -14.15 1.77 1.78
C ALA A 140 -15.36 2.72 1.84
N ASP A 141 -15.62 3.44 0.74
CA ASP A 141 -16.73 4.38 0.66
C ASP A 141 -17.95 3.75 -0.02
N LYS A 142 -18.97 3.41 0.77
CA LYS A 142 -20.23 2.80 0.31
C LYS A 142 -20.04 1.44 -0.39
N CYS A 143 -18.93 0.77 -0.16
CA CYS A 143 -18.60 -0.56 -0.65
C CYS A 143 -17.90 -1.39 0.45
N ASP A 144 -17.66 -2.66 0.15
CA ASP A 144 -16.94 -3.60 1.02
C ASP A 144 -15.51 -3.88 0.52
N GLU A 145 -14.90 -2.91 -0.16
CA GLU A 145 -13.49 -2.96 -0.59
C GLU A 145 -12.85 -1.57 -0.41
N SER A 146 -11.54 -1.55 -0.17
CA SER A 146 -10.75 -0.31 -0.23
C SER A 146 -10.77 0.25 -1.65
N GLN A 147 -10.79 1.56 -1.74
CA GLN A 147 -10.57 2.23 -3.03
C GLN A 147 -9.09 2.20 -3.36
N LEU A 148 -8.71 1.69 -4.54
CA LEU A 148 -7.33 1.69 -4.99
C LEU A 148 -7.17 2.54 -6.24
N ASN A 149 -6.13 3.37 -6.26
CA ASN A 149 -5.62 3.96 -7.48
C ASN A 149 -4.14 3.60 -7.63
N ILE A 150 -3.76 3.06 -8.78
CA ILE A 150 -2.42 2.52 -8.98
C ILE A 150 -1.78 3.19 -10.18
N PHE A 151 -0.63 3.82 -9.94
CA PHE A 151 0.27 4.31 -10.96
C PHE A 151 1.44 3.33 -11.11
N THR A 152 1.91 3.10 -12.34
CA THR A 152 3.04 2.23 -12.63
C THR A 152 4.04 2.97 -13.51
N ALA A 153 5.31 2.92 -13.13
CA ALA A 153 6.43 3.43 -13.91
C ALA A 153 7.19 2.27 -14.55
N SER A 154 7.46 2.44 -15.84
CA SER A 154 8.29 1.59 -16.68
C SER A 154 9.77 1.95 -16.54
N PRO A 155 10.69 1.14 -17.07
CA PRO A 155 12.11 1.49 -17.09
C PRO A 155 12.36 2.87 -17.70
N GLY A 156 13.16 3.69 -17.01
CA GLY A 156 13.45 5.08 -17.39
C GLY A 156 12.43 6.11 -16.87
N GLU A 157 11.30 5.67 -16.31
CA GLU A 157 10.33 6.56 -15.66
C GLU A 157 10.59 6.65 -14.14
N ASN A 158 10.13 7.74 -13.53
CA ASN A 158 10.30 7.99 -12.10
C ASN A 158 8.95 8.23 -11.43
N ILE A 159 8.84 7.79 -10.17
CA ILE A 159 7.69 8.06 -9.31
C ILE A 159 8.17 8.83 -8.08
N PHE A 160 7.42 9.85 -7.69
CA PHE A 160 7.60 10.53 -6.42
C PHE A 160 6.24 10.69 -5.73
N HIS A 161 6.21 10.45 -4.42
CA HIS A 161 4.99 10.53 -3.61
C HIS A 161 5.31 11.11 -2.23
N CYS A 162 4.39 11.93 -1.71
CA CYS A 162 4.43 12.53 -0.38
C CYS A 162 3.10 12.32 0.34
N ASN A 163 2.97 12.77 1.59
CA ASN A 163 1.75 12.60 2.41
C ASN A 163 0.49 13.34 1.91
N ASN A 164 0.48 13.85 0.68
CA ASN A 164 -0.70 14.41 0.03
C ASN A 164 -1.25 13.42 -0.99
N GLN A 165 -2.57 13.22 -0.95
CA GLN A 165 -3.24 12.35 -1.91
C GLN A 165 -3.21 13.02 -3.29
N LEU A 166 -2.47 12.43 -4.23
CA LEU A 166 -2.25 12.99 -5.55
C LEU A 166 -3.46 12.78 -6.45
N ASN A 167 -4.12 11.64 -6.29
CA ASN A 167 -5.33 11.34 -7.01
C ASN A 167 -6.48 11.30 -6.01
N GLN A 168 -7.20 12.42 -5.89
CA GLN A 168 -8.50 12.41 -5.22
C GLN A 168 -9.32 11.32 -5.89
N LEU A 169 -9.46 10.17 -5.23
CA LEU A 169 -10.39 9.12 -5.63
C LEU A 169 -11.71 9.82 -5.99
N ASN A 170 -12.09 9.74 -7.26
CA ASN A 170 -13.06 10.61 -7.93
C ASN A 170 -14.40 10.73 -7.16
N LEU A 171 -14.46 11.59 -6.14
CA LEU A 171 -15.69 11.91 -5.42
C LEU A 171 -16.48 13.04 -6.11
N LYS A 172 -16.12 13.45 -7.33
CA LYS A 172 -16.73 14.61 -8.01
C LYS A 172 -17.13 14.45 -9.49
N SER A 173 -17.13 13.26 -10.10
CA SER A 173 -17.48 13.15 -11.53
C SER A 173 -18.93 12.71 -11.85
N ASN A 174 -19.73 12.22 -10.90
CA ASN A 174 -21.10 11.71 -11.23
C ASN A 174 -22.29 12.55 -10.75
N GLN A 175 -22.10 13.77 -10.24
CA GLN A 175 -23.22 14.64 -9.80
C GLN A 175 -23.46 15.88 -10.69
N ARG A 176 -22.66 16.10 -11.74
CA ARG A 176 -22.84 17.25 -12.66
C ARG A 176 -23.47 16.91 -14.01
N GLN A 177 -23.75 15.64 -14.31
CA GLN A 177 -24.36 15.25 -15.59
C GLN A 177 -25.85 14.84 -15.50
N GLN A 178 -26.48 14.92 -14.33
CA GLN A 178 -27.92 14.63 -14.17
C GLN A 178 -28.77 15.85 -13.76
N LYS A 179 -28.22 17.08 -13.80
CA LYS A 179 -28.95 18.30 -13.39
C LYS A 179 -29.22 19.31 -14.51
N THR A 180 -29.13 18.89 -15.77
CA THR A 180 -29.36 19.76 -16.95
C THR A 180 -30.32 19.17 -17.99
N LYS A 181 -31.24 18.28 -17.58
CA LYS A 181 -32.27 17.74 -18.50
C LYS A 181 -33.71 17.74 -17.95
N GLU A 182 -33.99 18.53 -16.93
CA GLU A 182 -35.35 18.80 -16.47
C GLU A 182 -35.44 20.29 -16.16
N ASP A 183 -35.64 21.12 -17.19
CA ASP A 183 -36.16 22.50 -17.13
C ASP A 183 -36.37 23.05 -18.56
N ASP A 184 -36.97 22.25 -19.45
CA ASP A 184 -37.50 22.70 -20.74
C ASP A 184 -38.75 21.85 -21.08
N GLY A 185 -39.84 22.12 -20.37
CA GLY A 185 -41.18 21.55 -20.57
C GLY A 185 -42.26 22.46 -20.05
#